data_AF-A0A2T7LM58-F1
#
_entry.id   AF-A0A2T7LM58-F1
#
_cell.length_a   1.000
_cell.length_b   1.000
_cell.length_c   1.000
_cell.angle_alpha   90.00
_cell.angle_beta   90.00
_cell.angle_gamma   90.00
#
_symmetry.space_group_name_H-M   'P 1'
#
loop_
_entity.id
_entity.type
_entity.pdbx_description
1 polymer ?
#
loop_
_entity_poly.entity_id
_entity_poly.type
_entity_poly.pdbx_seq_one_letter_code
_entity_poly.pdbx_strand_id
1 'polypeptide(L)'
;MSPVIEEHARARLITDGPLTRPVPVDLRYDATEDPRTVHITLPGGTDWAFGRDLLERGLRTPIERGAVRVWPCGRTQLIVELHSTDGVEVFQFEIRTLIRFLARTQTAAAPPNGSREPQPPSRTTRPDHGVTQEKGARPERGTQPAHG
;
A
#
# COMPACT_ATOMS: atom_id res chain seq x y z
N MET A 1 -13.10 -19.11 9.56
CA MET A 1 -13.98 -18.57 8.50
C MET A 1 -13.74 -17.08 8.44
N SER A 2 -13.07 -16.60 7.39
CA SER A 2 -12.93 -15.16 7.20
C SER A 2 -14.26 -14.60 6.70
N PRO A 3 -14.73 -13.46 7.22
CA PRO A 3 -16.03 -12.93 6.82
C PRO A 3 -15.96 -12.37 5.40
N VAL A 4 -17.03 -12.61 4.63
CA VAL A 4 -17.30 -11.87 3.40
C VAL A 4 -17.69 -10.45 3.80
N ILE A 5 -17.09 -9.46 3.14
CA ILE A 5 -17.37 -8.04 3.37
C ILE A 5 -18.12 -7.50 2.17
N GLU A 6 -19.29 -6.93 2.44
CA GLU A 6 -20.12 -6.25 1.45
C GLU A 6 -20.36 -4.80 1.88
N GLU A 7 -20.44 -3.89 0.92
CA GLU A 7 -20.85 -2.50 1.12
C GLU A 7 -21.65 -2.00 -0.09
N HIS A 8 -22.86 -1.55 0.16
CA HIS A 8 -23.62 -0.79 -0.82
C HIS A 8 -23.01 0.60 -0.98
N ALA A 9 -22.63 0.95 -2.21
CA ALA A 9 -22.07 2.24 -2.57
C ALA A 9 -22.84 2.87 -3.73
N ARG A 10 -22.41 4.08 -4.11
CA ARG A 10 -22.87 4.73 -5.34
C ARG A 10 -21.65 5.03 -6.21
N ALA A 11 -21.75 4.66 -7.48
CA ALA A 11 -20.82 5.08 -8.50
C ALA A 11 -21.54 6.01 -9.49
N ARG A 12 -20.82 6.89 -10.18
CA ARG A 12 -21.32 7.47 -11.43
C ARG A 12 -20.61 6.78 -12.57
N LEU A 13 -21.39 6.23 -13.49
CA LEU A 13 -20.88 5.74 -14.76
C LEU A 13 -20.84 6.90 -15.76
N ILE A 14 -19.66 7.16 -16.30
CA ILE A 14 -19.39 8.15 -17.33
C ILE A 14 -19.06 7.37 -18.60
N THR A 15 -20.09 7.10 -19.39
CA THR A 15 -19.99 6.55 -20.75
C THR A 15 -20.33 7.66 -21.75
N ASP A 16 -20.07 7.45 -23.05
CA ASP A 16 -20.40 8.38 -24.15
C ASP A 16 -21.91 8.67 -24.32
N GLY A 17 -22.77 8.10 -23.48
CA GLY A 17 -24.21 8.37 -23.46
C GLY A 17 -24.58 9.64 -22.67
N PRO A 18 -25.77 10.22 -22.92
CA PRO A 18 -26.20 11.50 -22.34
C PRO A 18 -26.51 11.48 -20.83
N LEU A 19 -26.21 10.39 -20.10
CA LEU A 19 -26.65 10.20 -18.73
C LEU A 19 -25.51 9.76 -17.81
N THR A 20 -24.76 10.72 -17.28
CA THR A 20 -23.93 10.54 -16.08
C THR A 20 -24.82 10.49 -14.84
N ARG A 21 -25.48 9.35 -14.57
CA ARG A 21 -26.33 9.17 -13.39
C ARG A 21 -25.60 8.39 -12.30
N PRO A 22 -25.79 8.73 -11.01
CA PRO A 22 -25.42 7.84 -9.92
C PRO A 22 -26.19 6.51 -10.01
N VAL A 23 -25.45 5.41 -9.99
CA VAL A 23 -25.95 4.03 -9.95
C VAL A 23 -25.56 3.39 -8.62
N PRO A 24 -26.47 2.62 -7.98
CA PRO A 24 -26.08 1.81 -6.83
C PRO A 24 -25.11 0.73 -7.29
N VAL A 25 -24.09 0.43 -6.50
CA VAL A 25 -23.12 -0.63 -6.77
C VAL A 25 -22.83 -1.39 -5.49
N ASP A 26 -22.48 -2.66 -5.63
CA ASP A 26 -22.12 -3.53 -4.51
C ASP A 26 -20.62 -3.76 -4.53
N LEU A 27 -19.94 -3.36 -3.46
CA LEU A 27 -18.54 -3.69 -3.23
C LEU A 27 -18.48 -4.99 -2.44
N ARG A 28 -17.80 -6.01 -2.97
CA ARG A 28 -17.66 -7.31 -2.33
C ARG A 28 -16.19 -7.72 -2.21
N TYR A 29 -15.84 -8.29 -1.06
CA TYR A 29 -14.53 -8.87 -0.80
C TYR A 29 -14.68 -10.18 -0.05
N ASP A 30 -14.07 -11.24 -0.56
CA ASP A 30 -14.03 -12.56 0.05
C ASP A 30 -12.57 -13.02 0.16
N ALA A 31 -12.04 -13.01 1.40
CA ALA A 31 -10.65 -13.41 1.66
C ALA A 31 -10.39 -14.90 1.43
N THR A 32 -11.44 -15.73 1.41
CA THR A 32 -11.32 -17.19 1.20
C THR A 32 -11.31 -17.54 -0.28
N GLU A 33 -12.03 -16.77 -1.09
CA GLU A 33 -12.05 -16.90 -2.55
C GLU A 33 -10.81 -16.28 -3.19
N ASP A 34 -10.60 -14.97 -3.00
CA ASP A 34 -9.39 -14.28 -3.46
C ASP A 34 -9.06 -13.04 -2.59
N PRO A 35 -8.05 -13.11 -1.71
CA PRO A 35 -7.70 -12.01 -0.81
C PRO A 35 -7.07 -10.79 -1.51
N ARG A 36 -6.79 -10.90 -2.82
CA ARG A 36 -6.19 -9.83 -3.62
C ARG A 36 -7.20 -9.09 -4.48
N THR A 37 -8.46 -9.52 -4.49
CA THR A 37 -9.46 -9.03 -5.43
C THR A 37 -10.65 -8.40 -4.71
N VAL A 38 -11.14 -7.29 -5.24
CA VAL A 38 -12.38 -6.63 -4.85
C VAL A 38 -13.31 -6.67 -6.04
N HIS A 39 -14.54 -7.14 -5.81
CA HIS A 39 -15.59 -7.18 -6.80
C HIS A 39 -16.47 -5.94 -6.69
N ILE A 40 -16.83 -5.38 -7.84
CA ILE A 40 -17.79 -4.27 -7.95
C ILE A 40 -18.89 -4.72 -8.89
N THR A 41 -20.08 -4.92 -8.33
CA THR A 41 -21.25 -5.36 -9.10
C THR A 41 -22.17 -4.18 -9.36
N LEU A 42 -22.57 -4.02 -10.63
CA LEU A 42 -23.48 -2.99 -11.10
C LEU A 42 -24.91 -3.53 -11.20
N PRO A 43 -25.92 -2.65 -11.23
CA PRO A 43 -27.28 -3.05 -11.54
C PRO A 43 -27.31 -3.67 -12.94
N GLY A 44 -27.93 -4.85 -13.05
CA GLY A 44 -27.91 -5.63 -14.28
C GLY A 44 -26.94 -6.80 -14.27
N GLY A 45 -26.16 -6.98 -13.19
CA GLY A 45 -25.35 -8.18 -12.95
C GLY A 45 -23.95 -8.14 -13.55
N THR A 46 -23.54 -7.02 -14.15
CA THR A 46 -22.15 -6.79 -14.55
C THR A 46 -21.27 -6.76 -13.30
N ASP A 47 -20.28 -7.64 -13.24
CA ASP A 47 -19.33 -7.74 -12.13
C ASP A 47 -17.91 -7.50 -12.64
N TRP A 48 -17.16 -6.65 -11.94
CA TRP A 48 -15.75 -6.40 -12.22
C TRP A 48 -14.86 -6.71 -11.04
N ALA A 49 -13.78 -7.42 -11.34
CA ALA A 49 -12.72 -7.74 -10.40
C ALA A 49 -11.57 -6.73 -10.51
N PHE A 50 -11.25 -6.06 -9.41
CA PHE A 50 -10.12 -5.15 -9.30
C PHE A 50 -9.12 -5.64 -8.26
N GLY A 51 -7.83 -5.43 -8.53
CA GLY A 51 -6.81 -5.67 -7.50
C GLY A 51 -7.03 -4.75 -6.30
N ARG A 52 -7.15 -5.32 -5.09
CA ARG A 52 -7.29 -4.58 -3.84
C ARG A 52 -6.19 -3.53 -3.67
N ASP A 53 -4.95 -3.95 -3.91
CA ASP A 53 -3.74 -3.11 -3.87
C ASP A 53 -3.71 -2.03 -4.98
N LEU A 54 -4.40 -2.25 -6.10
CA LEU A 54 -4.58 -1.22 -7.13
C LEU A 54 -5.47 -0.08 -6.61
N LEU A 55 -6.60 -0.42 -5.99
CA LEU A 55 -7.52 0.56 -5.40
C LEU A 55 -6.87 1.30 -4.21
N GLU A 56 -6.17 0.57 -3.34
CA GLU A 56 -5.49 1.15 -2.17
C GLU A 56 -4.41 2.18 -2.56
N ARG A 57 -3.61 1.90 -3.59
CA ARG A 57 -2.63 2.87 -4.11
C ARG A 57 -3.28 3.98 -4.91
N GLY A 58 -4.29 3.65 -5.71
CA GLY A 58 -5.06 4.59 -6.53
C GLY A 58 -5.76 5.67 -5.72
N LEU A 59 -6.12 5.39 -4.46
CA LEU A 59 -6.64 6.40 -3.52
C LEU A 59 -5.63 7.50 -3.15
N ARG A 60 -4.33 7.27 -3.36
CA ARG A 60 -3.25 8.19 -2.95
C ARG A 60 -2.58 8.88 -4.12
N THR A 61 -2.37 8.14 -5.22
CA THR A 61 -1.66 8.62 -6.40
C THR A 61 -2.26 7.97 -7.64
N PRO A 62 -2.25 8.65 -8.80
CA PRO A 62 -2.56 8.01 -10.07
C PRO A 62 -1.71 6.75 -10.27
N ILE A 63 -2.36 5.67 -10.70
CA ILE A 63 -1.74 4.38 -11.00
C ILE A 63 -2.47 3.70 -12.15
N GLU A 64 -1.73 2.93 -12.94
CA GLU A 64 -2.24 2.15 -14.05
C GLU A 64 -1.72 0.72 -13.97
N ARG A 65 -2.57 -0.24 -14.27
CA ARG A 65 -2.21 -1.66 -14.36
C ARG A 65 -3.06 -2.35 -15.42
N GLY A 66 -2.41 -2.75 -16.52
CA GLY A 66 -3.10 -3.38 -17.64
C GLY A 66 -4.14 -2.43 -18.23
N ALA A 67 -5.38 -2.90 -18.36
CA ALA A 67 -6.50 -2.13 -18.87
C ALA A 67 -7.12 -1.15 -17.86
N VAL A 68 -6.63 -1.11 -16.61
CA VAL A 68 -7.27 -0.34 -15.53
C VAL A 68 -6.37 0.80 -15.06
N ARG A 69 -6.93 2.01 -15.06
CA ARG A 69 -6.29 3.20 -14.49
C ARG A 69 -7.13 3.74 -13.33
N VAL A 70 -6.47 4.13 -12.24
CA VAL A 70 -7.12 4.61 -11.02
C VAL A 70 -6.44 5.88 -10.54
N TRP A 71 -7.20 6.93 -10.25
CA TRP A 71 -6.64 8.19 -9.73
C TRP A 71 -7.63 8.97 -8.88
N PRO A 72 -7.16 9.74 -7.88
CA PRO A 72 -8.01 10.64 -7.14
C PRO A 72 -8.34 11.88 -7.98
N CYS A 73 -9.59 12.32 -7.94
CA CYS A 73 -10.05 13.57 -8.54
C CYS A 73 -10.58 14.48 -7.43
N GLY A 74 -9.72 15.42 -7.00
CA GLY A 74 -10.00 16.25 -5.83
C GLY A 74 -9.96 15.44 -4.52
N ARG A 75 -10.79 15.86 -3.54
CA ARG A 75 -10.77 15.29 -2.18
C ARG A 75 -11.79 14.18 -1.94
N THR A 76 -12.78 14.06 -2.82
CA THR A 76 -13.97 13.24 -2.57
C THR A 76 -14.20 12.16 -3.60
N GLN A 77 -13.56 12.25 -4.78
CA GLN A 77 -13.84 11.34 -5.88
C GLN A 77 -12.61 10.52 -6.25
N LEU A 78 -12.81 9.21 -6.42
CA LEU A 78 -11.85 8.33 -7.08
C LEU A 78 -12.38 8.01 -8.47
N ILE A 79 -11.53 8.11 -9.48
CA ILE A 79 -11.85 7.70 -10.83
C ILE A 79 -11.19 6.37 -11.12
N VAL A 80 -11.97 5.45 -11.71
CA VAL A 80 -11.50 4.18 -12.26
C VAL A 80 -11.86 4.17 -13.74
N GLU A 81 -10.86 4.05 -14.61
CA GLU A 81 -11.01 3.95 -16.05
C GLU A 81 -10.65 2.55 -16.49
N LEU A 82 -11.52 1.94 -17.29
CA LEU A 82 -11.34 0.63 -17.90
C LEU A 82 -11.23 0.79 -19.40
N HIS A 83 -10.14 0.29 -19.97
CA HIS A 83 -9.89 0.27 -21.41
C HIS A 83 -10.20 -1.11 -21.98
N SER A 84 -11.17 -1.18 -22.88
CA SER A 84 -11.57 -2.39 -23.59
C SER A 84 -11.49 -2.18 -25.10
N THR A 85 -11.61 -3.26 -25.88
CA THR A 85 -11.73 -3.18 -27.34
C THR A 85 -12.91 -2.33 -27.79
N ASP A 86 -13.98 -2.34 -27.02
CA ASP A 86 -15.25 -1.66 -27.30
C ASP A 86 -15.26 -0.20 -26.85
N GLY A 87 -14.20 0.28 -26.18
CA GLY A 87 -14.06 1.67 -25.75
C GLY A 87 -13.56 1.81 -24.32
N VAL A 88 -13.86 2.96 -23.74
CA VAL A 88 -13.43 3.33 -22.38
C VAL A 88 -14.64 3.51 -21.48
N GLU A 89 -14.62 2.84 -20.33
CA GLU A 89 -15.63 3.00 -19.29
C GLU A 89 -15.02 3.70 -18.08
N VAL A 90 -15.67 4.77 -17.61
CA VAL A 90 -15.18 5.56 -16.49
C VAL A 90 -16.16 5.53 -15.32
N PHE A 91 -15.66 5.16 -14.15
CA PHE A 91 -16.39 5.11 -12.89
C PHE A 91 -15.88 6.17 -11.95
N GLN A 92 -16.81 6.87 -11.33
CA GLN A 92 -16.53 7.80 -10.24
C GLN A 92 -17.12 7.26 -8.94
N PHE A 93 -16.28 7.08 -7.93
CA PHE A 93 -16.66 6.62 -6.59
C PHE A 93 -16.36 7.67 -5.52
N GLU A 94 -17.09 7.61 -4.42
CA GLU A 94 -16.79 8.43 -3.24
C GLU A 94 -15.61 7.83 -2.45
N ILE A 95 -14.56 8.62 -2.22
CA ILE A 95 -13.30 8.19 -1.60
C ILE A 95 -13.53 7.62 -0.19
N ARG A 96 -14.35 8.27 0.66
CA ARG A 96 -14.53 7.78 2.04
C ARG A 96 -15.20 6.41 2.07
N THR A 97 -16.08 6.13 1.13
CA THR A 97 -16.74 4.83 0.99
C THR A 97 -15.72 3.74 0.67
N LEU A 98 -14.86 3.97 -0.33
CA LEU A 98 -13.78 3.02 -0.66
C LEU A 98 -12.76 2.87 0.47
N ILE A 99 -12.38 3.95 1.16
CA ILE A 99 -11.48 3.88 2.32
C ILE A 99 -12.08 3.00 3.42
N ARG A 100 -13.35 3.22 3.79
CA ARG A 100 -14.03 2.43 4.83
C ARG A 100 -14.12 0.96 4.44
N PHE A 101 -14.46 0.68 3.19
CA PHE A 101 -14.53 -0.68 2.68
C PHE A 101 -13.16 -1.37 2.74
N LEU A 102 -12.12 -0.77 2.12
CA LEU A 102 -10.77 -1.33 2.07
C LEU A 102 -10.15 -1.52 3.47
N ALA A 103 -10.41 -0.61 4.41
CA ALA A 103 -9.96 -0.76 5.79
C ALA A 103 -10.51 -2.05 6.45
N ARG A 104 -11.78 -2.40 6.19
CA ARG A 104 -12.36 -3.67 6.69
C ARG A 104 -11.73 -4.89 6.01
N THR A 105 -11.43 -4.80 4.72
CA THR A 105 -10.77 -5.89 3.98
C THR A 105 -9.37 -6.20 4.53
N GLN A 106 -8.62 -5.19 4.96
CA GLN A 106 -7.30 -5.37 5.57
C GLN A 106 -7.39 -6.13 6.90
N THR A 107 -8.37 -5.81 7.74
CA THR A 107 -8.62 -6.55 8.99
C THR A 107 -9.00 -8.00 8.75
N ALA A 108 -9.81 -8.28 7.71
CA ALA A 108 -10.21 -9.65 7.36
C ALA A 108 -9.11 -10.46 6.65
N ALA A 109 -8.20 -9.80 5.95
CA ALA A 109 -7.04 -10.42 5.29
C ALA A 109 -5.90 -10.73 6.26
N ALA A 110 -5.84 -10.04 7.41
CA ALA A 110 -4.83 -10.29 8.42
C ALA A 110 -5.07 -11.66 9.07
N PRO A 111 -4.07 -12.56 9.14
CA PRO A 111 -4.20 -13.76 9.95
C PRO A 111 -4.44 -13.37 11.42
N PRO A 112 -5.21 -14.16 12.20
CA PRO A 112 -5.49 -13.86 13.62
C PRO A 112 -4.25 -13.85 14.52
N ASN A 113 -3.06 -14.09 13.97
CA ASN A 113 -1.79 -14.03 14.69
C ASN A 113 -0.79 -13.12 13.94
N GLY A 114 -1.13 -11.84 13.81
CA GLY A 114 -0.17 -10.80 13.48
C GLY A 114 0.67 -10.43 14.70
N SER A 115 1.34 -11.39 15.35
CA SER A 115 2.51 -11.06 16.16
C SER A 115 3.56 -10.56 15.18
N ARG A 116 3.57 -9.24 14.99
CA ARG A 116 4.77 -8.50 14.62
C ARG A 116 5.80 -8.85 15.68
N GLU A 117 6.61 -9.85 15.38
CA GLU A 117 7.81 -10.12 16.16
C GLU A 117 8.57 -8.79 16.25
N PRO A 118 8.85 -8.27 17.45
CA PRO A 118 9.63 -7.06 17.59
C PRO A 118 10.98 -7.34 16.93
N GLN A 119 11.20 -6.76 15.76
CA GLN A 119 12.51 -6.78 15.14
C GLN A 119 13.49 -6.20 16.16
N PRO A 120 14.50 -6.96 16.61
CA PRO A 120 15.51 -6.39 17.50
C PRO A 120 16.15 -5.22 16.75
N PRO A 121 16.48 -4.10 17.43
CA PRO A 121 17.16 -3.00 16.76
C PRO A 121 18.42 -3.57 16.13
N SER A 122 18.56 -3.39 14.81
CA SER A 122 19.77 -3.75 14.08
C SER A 122 20.95 -3.19 14.86
N ARG A 123 21.73 -4.07 15.48
CA ARG A 123 22.96 -3.71 16.18
C ARG A 123 23.85 -3.10 15.10
N THR A 124 23.89 -1.78 15.05
CA THR A 124 24.86 -1.01 14.28
C THR A 124 26.23 -1.50 14.74
N THR A 125 26.85 -2.39 13.98
CA THR A 125 28.28 -2.62 14.04
C THR A 125 28.92 -1.31 13.61
N ARG A 126 29.19 -0.47 14.61
CA ARG A 126 30.14 0.61 14.53
C ARG A 126 31.49 -0.04 14.19
N PRO A 127 32.10 0.21 13.02
CA PRO A 127 33.48 -0.16 12.84
C PRO A 127 34.31 0.69 13.79
N ASP A 128 34.98 0.02 14.73
CA ASP A 128 36.05 0.56 15.55
C ASP A 128 37.17 1.01 14.60
N HIS A 129 37.27 2.31 14.35
CA HIS A 129 38.48 2.89 13.77
C HIS A 129 39.44 3.13 14.93
N GLY A 130 40.39 2.21 15.03
CA GLY A 130 41.43 2.17 16.04
C GLY A 130 42.14 3.50 16.18
N VAL A 131 42.16 3.99 17.41
CA VAL A 131 43.02 5.10 17.82
C VAL A 131 44.45 4.58 17.92
N THR A 132 45.33 5.27 17.20
CA THR A 132 46.77 5.22 17.26
C THR A 132 47.27 5.33 18.70
N GLN A 133 48.14 4.41 19.13
CA GLN A 133 49.10 4.73 20.18
C GLN A 133 50.45 4.07 19.88
N GLU A 134 51.30 4.87 19.24
CA GLU A 134 52.74 4.71 19.18
C GLU A 134 53.31 4.79 20.60
N LYS A 135 53.87 3.69 21.11
CA LYS A 135 54.73 3.68 22.30
C LYS A 135 56.11 3.19 21.90
N GLY A 136 56.89 4.09 21.31
CA GLY A 136 58.34 3.98 21.22
C GLY A 136 59.00 4.85 22.29
N ALA A 137 59.38 4.29 23.43
CA ALA A 137 60.41 4.86 24.29
C ALA A 137 60.93 3.81 25.28
N ARG A 138 62.05 3.20 24.90
CA ARG A 138 62.92 2.33 25.71
C ARG A 138 63.84 3.24 26.54
N PRO A 139 63.83 3.21 27.88
CA PRO A 139 64.92 3.83 28.64
C PRO A 139 66.03 2.80 28.84
N GLU A 140 67.11 3.01 28.09
CA GLU A 140 68.39 2.33 28.28
C GLU A 140 69.07 2.94 29.52
N ARG A 141 69.40 2.11 30.50
CA ARG A 141 70.23 2.48 31.65
C ARG A 141 71.68 2.70 31.18
N GLY A 142 72.32 3.80 31.61
CA GLY A 142 73.77 3.93 31.49
C GLY A 142 74.36 5.30 31.86
N THR A 143 74.92 5.39 33.07
CA THR A 143 76.24 6.01 33.37
C THR A 143 76.34 7.54 33.59
N GLN A 144 76.41 7.94 34.87
CA GLN A 144 77.24 9.04 35.46
C GLN A 144 78.72 8.85 35.12
N PRO A 145 79.68 9.83 35.21
CA PRO A 145 79.80 10.95 36.18
C PRO A 145 80.17 12.31 35.52
N ALA A 146 79.92 13.48 36.12
CA ALA A 146 80.65 14.25 37.17
C ALA A 146 81.90 15.04 36.73
N HIS A 147 81.96 16.27 37.27
CA HIS A 147 83.09 17.20 37.46
C HIS A 147 83.59 18.05 36.29
N GLY A 148 83.69 19.36 36.58
CA GLY A 148 84.40 20.37 35.81
C GLY A 148 83.80 21.74 36.03
#